data_AF-A0A3Q8W3V6-F1
#
_entry.id   AF-A0A3Q8W3V6-F1
#
_cell.length_a   1.000
_cell.length_b   1.000
_cell.length_c   1.000
_cell.angle_alpha   90.00
_cell.angle_beta   90.00
_cell.angle_gamma   90.00
#
_symmetry.space_group_name_H-M   'P 1'
#
loop_
_entity.id
_entity.type
_entity.pdbx_description
1 polymer ?
#
loop_
_entity_poly.entity_id
_entity_poly.type
_entity_poly.pdbx_seq_one_letter_code
_entity_poly.pdbx_strand_id
1 'polypeptide(L)'
;MSASRMLGRLRAVDWDMRWDLAFERCGSRRVLMWEYLRRAAVWANACGAEEAWPFYDVTAYVDPGFGLPPAQAAELEELRRTLLGAELRETCAGAVRLAGLGERTPQAVAGLPDLYEPLVLFYERGGSFSRDCSGVFIDLVGVMCRPGKLAGYLGSRPVGVLDEAVLDALEGEGRVTYHQDEYGQGPLFRSRVLGDGVRAGEVLRPDLRWEPVDLPAGTAGLAAVDHLEAARRIGGMV
;
A
#
# COMPACT_ATOMS: atom_id res chain seq x y z
N MET A 1 11.28 -13.84 1.98
CA MET A 1 10.08 -14.70 1.77
C MET A 1 10.37 -15.64 0.62
N SER A 2 9.86 -16.87 0.61
CA SER A 2 10.05 -17.81 -0.51
C SER A 2 9.10 -17.59 -1.68
N ALA A 3 9.47 -18.01 -2.89
CA ALA A 3 8.55 -17.97 -4.05
C ALA A 3 7.29 -18.79 -3.79
N SER A 4 7.42 -19.99 -3.23
CA SER A 4 6.28 -20.85 -2.90
C SER A 4 5.38 -20.24 -1.82
N ARG A 5 5.94 -19.56 -0.80
CA ARG A 5 5.15 -18.87 0.22
C ARG A 5 4.43 -17.66 -0.37
N MET A 6 5.07 -16.91 -1.26
CA MET A 6 4.45 -15.79 -1.96
C MET A 6 3.27 -16.25 -2.84
N LEU A 7 3.45 -17.33 -3.61
CA LEU A 7 2.37 -17.98 -4.36
C LEU A 7 1.20 -18.37 -3.44
N GLY A 8 1.51 -18.97 -2.28
CA GLY A 8 0.50 -19.32 -1.27
C GLY A 8 -0.31 -18.13 -0.80
N ARG A 9 0.34 -16.98 -0.50
CA ARG A 9 -0.34 -15.74 -0.11
C ARG A 9 -1.24 -15.22 -1.22
N LEU A 10 -0.73 -15.09 -2.44
CA LEU A 10 -1.48 -14.54 -3.57
C LEU A 10 -2.68 -15.42 -3.99
N ARG A 11 -2.59 -16.74 -3.81
CA ARG A 11 -3.73 -17.65 -4.01
C ARG A 11 -4.80 -17.54 -2.92
N ALA A 12 -4.41 -17.14 -1.71
CA ALA A 12 -5.33 -16.96 -0.59
C ALA A 12 -6.08 -15.62 -0.66
N VAL A 13 -5.65 -14.68 -1.52
CA VAL A 13 -6.38 -13.44 -1.78
C VAL A 13 -7.74 -13.76 -2.41
N ASP A 14 -8.77 -13.11 -1.89
CA ASP A 14 -10.10 -13.09 -2.51
C ASP A 14 -10.11 -12.12 -3.71
N TRP A 15 -10.10 -12.70 -4.91
CA TRP A 15 -10.10 -11.97 -6.18
C TRP A 15 -11.50 -11.67 -6.73
N ASP A 16 -12.58 -12.10 -6.06
CA ASP A 16 -13.97 -11.93 -6.53
C ASP A 16 -14.48 -10.47 -6.42
N MET A 17 -13.57 -9.51 -6.26
CA MET A 17 -13.85 -8.08 -6.28
C MET A 17 -14.91 -7.67 -5.26
N ARG A 18 -14.70 -8.06 -3.98
CA ARG A 18 -15.44 -7.54 -2.82
C ARG A 18 -15.24 -6.02 -2.66
N TRP A 19 -15.98 -5.25 -3.46
CA TRP A 19 -15.89 -3.79 -3.53
C TRP A 19 -16.28 -3.12 -2.20
N ASP A 20 -17.19 -3.74 -1.45
CA ASP A 20 -17.56 -3.37 -0.08
C ASP A 20 -16.33 -3.33 0.83
N LEU A 21 -15.55 -4.42 0.84
CA LEU A 21 -14.35 -4.54 1.64
C LEU A 21 -13.27 -3.54 1.20
N ALA A 22 -13.10 -3.37 -0.11
CA ALA A 22 -12.14 -2.41 -0.66
C ALA A 22 -12.48 -0.95 -0.27
N PHE A 23 -13.77 -0.63 -0.18
CA PHE A 23 -14.24 0.69 0.24
C PHE A 23 -14.06 0.90 1.75
N GLU A 24 -14.41 -0.09 2.57
CA GLU A 24 -14.19 -0.08 4.02
C GLU A 24 -12.70 0.08 4.38
N ARG A 25 -11.82 -0.48 3.54
CA ARG A 25 -10.36 -0.46 3.72
C ARG A 25 -9.63 0.57 2.86
N CYS A 26 -10.34 1.60 2.38
CA CYS A 26 -9.76 2.59 1.47
C CYS A 26 -8.59 3.37 2.08
N GLY A 27 -8.59 3.57 3.40
CA GLY A 27 -7.57 4.30 4.14
C GLY A 27 -6.22 3.60 4.04
N SER A 28 -6.15 2.34 4.45
CA SER A 28 -4.92 1.55 4.34
C SER A 28 -4.53 1.31 2.88
N ARG A 29 -5.49 1.01 1.98
CA ARG A 29 -5.21 0.72 0.56
C ARG A 29 -4.49 1.88 -0.12
N ARG A 30 -4.86 3.12 0.19
CA ARG A 30 -4.15 4.31 -0.30
C ARG A 30 -2.71 4.39 0.20
N VAL A 31 -2.48 4.09 1.49
CA VAL A 31 -1.15 4.10 2.11
C VAL A 31 -0.26 3.00 1.52
N LEU A 32 -0.82 1.81 1.35
CA LEU A 32 -0.13 0.65 0.79
C LEU A 32 0.26 0.88 -0.68
N MET A 33 -0.65 1.39 -1.51
CA MET A 33 -0.30 1.77 -2.89
C MET A 33 0.81 2.82 -2.92
N TRP A 34 0.72 3.86 -2.07
CA TRP A 34 1.76 4.89 -2.00
C TRP A 34 3.12 4.32 -1.57
N GLU A 35 3.15 3.45 -0.55
CA GLU A 35 4.38 2.83 -0.07
C GLU A 35 4.96 1.84 -1.10
N TYR A 36 4.12 1.14 -1.87
CA TYR A 36 4.56 0.36 -3.03
C TYR A 36 5.25 1.27 -4.06
N LEU A 37 4.61 2.36 -4.48
CA LEU A 37 5.18 3.32 -5.43
C LEU A 37 6.51 3.89 -4.94
N ARG A 38 6.61 4.16 -3.63
CA ARG A 38 7.86 4.60 -2.99
C ARG A 38 8.96 3.54 -3.09
N ARG A 39 8.66 2.30 -2.71
CA ARG A 39 9.63 1.19 -2.76
C ARG A 39 10.01 0.87 -4.21
N ALA A 40 9.07 0.91 -5.14
CA ALA A 40 9.32 0.77 -6.56
C ALA A 40 10.27 1.86 -7.09
N ALA A 41 10.17 3.10 -6.61
CA ALA A 41 11.10 4.16 -7.01
C ALA A 41 12.52 3.88 -6.50
N VAL A 42 12.66 3.42 -5.26
CA VAL A 42 13.96 3.02 -4.68
C VAL A 42 14.58 1.88 -5.49
N TRP A 43 13.79 0.86 -5.83
CA TRP A 43 14.23 -0.24 -6.65
C TRP A 43 14.63 0.21 -8.06
N ALA A 44 13.83 1.05 -8.70
CA ALA A 44 14.09 1.52 -10.05
C ALA A 44 15.42 2.28 -10.12
N ASN A 45 15.67 3.15 -9.14
CA ASN A 45 16.95 3.85 -9.03
C ASN A 45 18.12 2.90 -8.72
N ALA A 46 17.90 1.84 -7.94
CA ALA A 46 18.95 0.89 -7.59
C ALA A 46 19.38 -0.01 -8.77
N CYS A 47 18.47 -0.35 -9.67
CA CYS A 47 18.74 -1.22 -10.81
C CYS A 47 18.77 -0.50 -12.18
N GLY A 48 18.68 0.83 -12.22
CA GLY A 48 18.71 1.60 -13.47
C GLY A 48 17.45 1.41 -14.33
N ALA A 49 16.30 1.21 -13.70
CA ALA A 49 15.00 0.94 -14.33
C ALA A 49 14.01 2.12 -14.20
N GLU A 50 14.51 3.35 -14.08
CA GLU A 50 13.71 4.55 -13.80
C GLU A 50 12.62 4.81 -14.85
N GLU A 51 12.87 4.48 -16.11
CA GLU A 51 11.90 4.64 -17.21
C GLU A 51 10.76 3.62 -17.16
N ALA A 52 10.93 2.49 -16.46
CA ALA A 52 9.93 1.43 -16.34
C ALA A 52 9.02 1.59 -15.11
N TRP A 53 9.33 2.55 -14.23
CA TRP A 53 8.50 2.86 -13.06
C TRP A 53 7.10 3.33 -13.48
N PRO A 54 6.01 2.97 -12.77
CA PRO A 54 5.98 2.29 -11.48
C PRO A 54 5.77 0.79 -11.49
N PHE A 55 5.23 0.22 -12.57
CA PHE A 55 4.84 -1.20 -12.64
C PHE A 55 5.75 -1.94 -13.61
N TYR A 56 6.74 -2.65 -13.07
CA TYR A 56 7.71 -3.40 -13.85
C TYR A 56 8.18 -4.64 -13.08
N ASP A 57 8.74 -5.60 -13.82
CA ASP A 57 9.39 -6.77 -13.25
C ASP A 57 10.86 -6.42 -12.95
N VAL A 58 11.15 -6.16 -11.68
CA VAL A 58 12.50 -5.78 -11.24
C VAL A 58 13.54 -6.89 -11.47
N THR A 59 13.11 -8.16 -11.53
CA THR A 59 14.05 -9.27 -11.73
C THR A 59 14.70 -9.22 -13.11
N ALA A 60 14.01 -8.69 -14.12
CA ALA A 60 14.57 -8.50 -15.46
C ALA A 60 15.74 -7.51 -15.51
N TYR A 61 15.87 -6.62 -14.53
CA TYR A 61 16.96 -5.63 -14.42
C TYR A 61 18.08 -6.10 -13.51
N VAL A 62 17.75 -6.88 -12.48
CA VAL A 62 18.73 -7.36 -11.49
C VAL A 62 19.45 -8.62 -11.98
N ASP A 63 18.73 -9.56 -12.56
CA ASP A 63 19.27 -10.79 -13.15
C ASP A 63 18.41 -11.19 -14.36
N PRO A 64 18.73 -10.70 -15.58
CA PRO A 64 17.97 -11.02 -16.79
C PRO A 64 17.88 -12.52 -17.10
N GLY A 65 18.82 -13.32 -16.61
CA GLY A 65 18.84 -14.78 -16.77
C GLY A 65 18.00 -15.51 -15.73
N PHE A 66 17.40 -14.79 -14.77
CA PHE A 66 16.63 -15.38 -13.70
C PHE A 66 15.30 -15.97 -14.22
N GLY A 67 15.23 -17.30 -14.14
CA GLY A 67 13.99 -18.06 -14.24
C GLY A 67 13.58 -18.69 -12.91
N LEU A 68 12.27 -18.77 -12.68
CA LEU A 68 11.70 -19.61 -11.64
C LEU A 68 11.90 -21.10 -11.98
N PRO A 69 12.06 -21.98 -10.96
CA PRO A 69 11.95 -23.42 -11.14
C PRO A 69 10.66 -23.81 -11.90
N PRO A 70 10.69 -24.84 -12.78
CA PRO A 70 9.55 -25.18 -13.65
C PRO A 70 8.21 -25.35 -12.93
N ALA A 71 8.21 -25.97 -11.74
CA ALA A 71 7.00 -26.15 -10.94
C ALA A 71 6.41 -24.80 -10.50
N GLN A 72 7.23 -23.91 -9.94
CA GLN A 72 6.79 -22.58 -9.50
C GLN A 72 6.37 -21.70 -10.69
N ALA A 73 7.04 -21.82 -11.83
CA ALA A 73 6.66 -21.12 -13.05
C ALA A 73 5.27 -21.55 -13.57
N ALA A 74 4.99 -22.86 -13.55
CA ALA A 74 3.68 -23.39 -13.93
C ALA A 74 2.57 -22.93 -12.98
N GLU A 75 2.83 -22.94 -11.67
CA GLU A 75 1.90 -22.45 -10.65
C GLU A 75 1.62 -20.96 -10.77
N LEU A 76 2.64 -20.15 -11.07
CA LEU A 76 2.47 -18.72 -11.30
C LEU A 76 1.61 -18.47 -12.56
N GLU A 77 1.83 -19.22 -13.62
CA GLU A 77 1.06 -19.09 -14.85
C GLU A 77 -0.41 -19.46 -14.66
N GLU A 78 -0.69 -20.48 -13.83
CA GLU A 78 -2.07 -20.80 -13.42
C GLU A 78 -2.73 -19.64 -12.68
N LEU A 79 -2.05 -19.05 -11.68
CA LEU A 79 -2.54 -17.86 -10.98
C LEU A 79 -2.78 -16.70 -11.95
N ARG A 80 -1.86 -16.43 -12.89
CA ARG A 80 -2.01 -15.33 -13.86
C ARG A 80 -3.29 -15.42 -14.69
N ARG A 81 -3.80 -16.63 -14.95
CA ARG A 81 -5.04 -16.85 -15.70
C ARG A 81 -6.30 -16.49 -14.92
N THR A 82 -6.25 -16.50 -13.59
CA THR A 82 -7.38 -16.11 -12.73
C THR A 82 -7.43 -14.60 -12.52
N LEU A 83 -6.31 -13.89 -12.69
CA LEU A 83 -6.20 -12.46 -12.44
C LEU A 83 -6.73 -11.60 -13.61
N LEU A 84 -7.56 -10.62 -13.27
CA LEU A 84 -8.10 -9.62 -14.19
C LEU A 84 -7.22 -8.36 -14.19
N GLY A 85 -6.76 -7.94 -15.38
CA GLY A 85 -5.93 -6.75 -15.56
C GLY A 85 -4.44 -7.07 -15.75
N ALA A 86 -3.78 -6.31 -16.62
CA ALA A 86 -2.38 -6.55 -16.99
C ALA A 86 -1.43 -6.22 -15.83
N GLU A 87 -1.61 -5.06 -15.20
CA GLU A 87 -0.79 -4.58 -14.09
C GLU A 87 -0.87 -5.52 -12.88
N LEU A 88 -2.07 -6.05 -12.60
CA LEU A 88 -2.27 -7.03 -11.53
C LEU A 88 -1.46 -8.30 -11.79
N ARG A 89 -1.52 -8.84 -13.03
CA ARG A 89 -0.73 -10.01 -13.41
C ARG A 89 0.77 -9.76 -13.32
N GLU A 90 1.23 -8.61 -13.81
CA GLU A 90 2.66 -8.27 -13.81
C GLU A 90 3.21 -8.07 -12.41
N THR A 91 2.48 -7.38 -11.54
CA THR A 91 2.92 -7.17 -10.16
C THR A 91 2.86 -8.44 -9.31
N CYS A 92 1.83 -9.29 -9.48
CA CYS A 92 1.79 -10.62 -8.85
C CYS A 92 2.94 -11.52 -9.34
N ALA A 93 3.23 -11.51 -10.65
CA ALA A 93 4.35 -12.25 -11.20
C ALA A 93 5.70 -11.74 -10.67
N GLY A 94 5.89 -10.41 -10.66
CA GLY A 94 7.08 -9.78 -10.10
C GLY A 94 7.29 -10.12 -8.63
N ALA A 95 6.22 -10.16 -7.82
CA ALA A 95 6.30 -10.55 -6.42
C ALA A 95 6.84 -11.97 -6.22
N VAL A 96 6.33 -12.94 -6.98
CA VAL A 96 6.80 -14.33 -6.92
C VAL A 96 8.23 -14.46 -7.44
N ARG A 97 8.55 -13.81 -8.56
CA ARG A 97 9.89 -13.83 -9.15
C ARG A 97 10.93 -13.21 -8.21
N LEU A 98 10.66 -12.04 -7.64
CA LEU A 98 11.58 -11.37 -6.73
C LEU A 98 11.79 -12.18 -5.45
N ALA A 99 10.75 -12.83 -4.92
CA ALA A 99 10.89 -13.74 -3.80
C ALA A 99 11.84 -14.92 -4.16
N GLY A 100 11.64 -15.55 -5.31
CA GLY A 100 12.52 -16.63 -5.77
C GLY A 100 13.96 -16.19 -6.07
N LEU A 101 14.14 -14.97 -6.58
CA LEU A 101 15.46 -14.38 -6.79
C LEU A 101 16.17 -14.14 -5.46
N GLY A 102 15.46 -13.60 -4.47
CA GLY A 102 16.00 -13.39 -3.12
C GLY A 102 16.37 -14.69 -2.40
N GLU A 103 15.67 -15.80 -2.68
CA GLU A 103 16.06 -17.12 -2.15
C GLU A 103 17.36 -17.64 -2.74
N ARG A 104 17.52 -17.53 -4.06
CA ARG A 104 18.70 -18.04 -4.79
C ARG A 104 19.90 -17.13 -4.62
N THR A 105 19.66 -15.83 -4.58
CA THR A 105 20.69 -14.78 -4.55
C THR A 105 20.33 -13.71 -3.51
N PRO A 106 20.47 -14.00 -2.20
CA PRO A 106 20.11 -13.05 -1.14
C PRO A 106 20.82 -11.69 -1.25
N GLN A 107 22.04 -11.67 -1.81
CA GLN A 107 22.81 -10.44 -2.01
C GLN A 107 22.17 -9.50 -3.03
N ALA A 108 21.38 -10.02 -3.98
CA ALA A 108 20.72 -9.22 -5.02
C ALA A 108 19.58 -8.35 -4.47
N VAL A 109 19.08 -8.66 -3.27
CA VAL A 109 18.00 -7.92 -2.60
C VAL A 109 18.47 -7.26 -1.30
N ALA A 110 19.72 -7.47 -0.92
CA ALA A 110 20.27 -6.98 0.35
C ALA A 110 20.32 -5.45 0.38
N GLY A 111 19.84 -4.85 1.48
CA GLY A 111 19.82 -3.40 1.66
C GLY A 111 18.69 -2.65 0.93
N LEU A 112 17.86 -3.35 0.17
CA LEU A 112 16.68 -2.78 -0.50
C LEU A 112 15.40 -3.11 0.28
N PRO A 113 14.37 -2.23 0.26
CA PRO A 113 13.11 -2.49 0.94
C PRO A 113 12.35 -3.62 0.24
N ASP A 114 11.52 -4.38 0.96
CA ASP A 114 10.65 -5.38 0.33
C ASP A 114 9.67 -4.70 -0.63
N LEU A 115 9.89 -4.85 -1.93
CA LEU A 115 9.15 -4.15 -2.98
C LEU A 115 7.65 -4.44 -2.93
N TYR A 116 7.30 -5.73 -2.86
CA TYR A 116 5.93 -6.17 -3.13
C TYR A 116 5.11 -6.37 -1.86
N GLU A 117 5.70 -6.40 -0.66
CA GLU A 117 4.95 -6.50 0.60
C GLU A 117 3.77 -5.52 0.71
N PRO A 118 3.91 -4.19 0.48
CA PRO A 118 2.77 -3.29 0.56
C PRO A 118 1.67 -3.64 -0.45
N LEU A 119 2.03 -4.14 -1.63
CA LEU A 119 1.06 -4.49 -2.65
C LEU A 119 0.36 -5.82 -2.37
N VAL A 120 1.06 -6.78 -1.77
CA VAL A 120 0.46 -8.04 -1.31
C VAL A 120 -0.54 -7.76 -0.17
N LEU A 121 -0.16 -6.93 0.81
CA LEU A 121 -1.08 -6.45 1.85
C LEU A 121 -2.28 -5.70 1.25
N PHE A 122 -2.07 -4.91 0.19
CA PHE A 122 -3.15 -4.21 -0.51
C PHE A 122 -4.17 -5.20 -1.11
N TYR A 123 -3.69 -6.30 -1.70
CA TYR A 123 -4.54 -7.36 -2.24
C TYR A 123 -5.26 -8.15 -1.15
N GLU A 124 -4.57 -8.50 -0.06
CA GLU A 124 -5.15 -9.17 1.11
C GLU A 124 -6.25 -8.33 1.77
N ARG A 125 -6.25 -7.01 1.51
CA ARG A 125 -7.27 -6.06 1.97
C ARG A 125 -8.43 -5.85 0.99
N GLY A 126 -8.53 -6.70 -0.04
CA GLY A 126 -9.66 -6.79 -0.96
C GLY A 126 -9.65 -5.73 -2.06
N GLY A 127 -10.18 -6.08 -3.23
CA GLY A 127 -10.19 -5.21 -4.42
C GLY A 127 -8.87 -5.19 -5.18
N SER A 128 -8.88 -4.61 -6.39
CA SER A 128 -7.71 -4.48 -7.26
C SER A 128 -7.35 -3.01 -7.49
N PHE A 129 -6.48 -2.74 -8.46
CA PHE A 129 -6.31 -1.42 -9.03
C PHE A 129 -6.20 -1.51 -10.54
N SER A 130 -6.45 -0.39 -11.21
CA SER A 130 -6.22 -0.23 -12.64
C SER A 130 -5.66 1.15 -12.93
N ARG A 131 -5.04 1.33 -14.09
CA ARG A 131 -4.86 2.67 -14.63
C ARG A 131 -6.20 3.15 -15.18
N ASP A 132 -6.53 4.40 -14.90
CA ASP A 132 -7.71 5.01 -15.49
C ASP A 132 -7.57 5.12 -17.03
N CYS A 133 -8.66 5.41 -17.73
CA CYS A 133 -8.64 5.51 -19.19
C CYS A 133 -7.72 6.62 -19.72
N SER A 134 -7.33 7.60 -18.88
CA SER A 134 -6.36 8.63 -19.26
C SER A 134 -4.90 8.17 -19.10
N GLY A 135 -4.66 7.08 -18.36
CA GLY A 135 -3.34 6.59 -17.99
C GLY A 135 -2.62 7.48 -16.96
N VAL A 136 -3.28 8.51 -16.43
CA VAL A 136 -2.70 9.50 -15.51
C VAL A 136 -2.96 9.13 -14.05
N PHE A 137 -4.08 8.45 -13.78
CA PHE A 137 -4.49 8.07 -12.43
C PHE A 137 -4.43 6.56 -12.26
N ILE A 138 -4.18 6.15 -11.02
CA ILE A 138 -4.38 4.79 -10.56
C ILE A 138 -5.71 4.79 -9.81
N ASP A 139 -6.66 4.00 -10.29
CA ASP A 139 -7.94 3.76 -9.66
C ASP A 139 -7.79 2.62 -8.65
N LEU A 140 -8.07 2.91 -7.37
CA LEU A 140 -8.06 1.96 -6.27
C LEU A 140 -9.47 1.48 -5.90
N VAL A 141 -10.37 1.39 -6.88
CA VAL A 141 -11.81 1.12 -6.73
C VAL A 141 -12.57 2.36 -6.25
N GLY A 142 -12.66 3.36 -7.11
CA GLY A 142 -13.37 4.62 -6.84
C GLY A 142 -12.54 5.64 -6.05
N VAL A 143 -11.32 5.29 -5.64
CA VAL A 143 -10.35 6.23 -5.06
C VAL A 143 -9.21 6.43 -6.05
N MET A 144 -9.25 7.56 -6.75
CA MET A 144 -8.21 7.93 -7.72
C MET A 144 -6.99 8.50 -6.98
N CYS A 145 -5.82 7.96 -7.28
CA CYS A 145 -4.55 8.56 -6.86
C CYS A 145 -3.68 8.85 -8.08
N ARG A 146 -2.96 9.97 -8.04
CA ARG A 146 -1.97 10.28 -9.05
C ARG A 146 -0.64 9.70 -8.58
N PRO A 147 0.03 8.83 -9.36
CA PRO A 147 1.30 8.26 -8.96
C PRO A 147 2.31 9.37 -8.70
N GLY A 148 2.36 10.45 -9.51
CA GLY A 148 3.33 11.53 -9.30
C GLY A 148 4.63 11.27 -10.06
N LYS A 149 5.76 11.78 -9.57
CA LYS A 149 7.07 11.64 -10.21
C LYS A 149 8.00 10.78 -9.34
N LEU A 150 8.83 9.95 -9.98
CA LEU A 150 9.83 9.11 -9.32
C LEU A 150 10.70 9.88 -8.31
N ALA A 151 11.21 11.05 -8.68
CA ALA A 151 12.04 11.89 -7.79
C ALA A 151 11.32 12.30 -6.49
N GLY A 152 9.98 12.49 -6.54
CA GLY A 152 9.19 12.78 -5.35
C GLY A 152 9.19 11.62 -4.36
N TYR A 153 9.18 10.38 -4.84
CA TYR A 153 9.22 9.19 -3.99
C TYR A 153 10.59 8.90 -3.41
N LEU A 154 11.66 9.11 -4.18
CA LEU A 154 13.03 8.92 -3.69
C LEU A 154 13.33 9.81 -2.48
N GLY A 155 12.81 11.05 -2.48
CA GLY A 155 12.94 11.99 -1.36
C GLY A 155 11.93 11.81 -0.24
N SER A 156 11.00 10.84 -0.34
CA SER A 156 9.90 10.70 0.61
C SER A 156 10.23 9.80 1.80
N ARG A 157 9.72 10.17 2.99
CA ARG A 157 9.79 9.35 4.21
C ARG A 157 8.95 8.07 4.07
N PRO A 158 9.49 6.88 4.40
CA PRO A 158 8.73 5.64 4.42
C PRO A 158 7.52 5.69 5.36
N VAL A 159 6.52 4.86 5.07
CA VAL A 159 5.54 4.43 6.09
C VAL A 159 6.17 3.24 6.80
N GLY A 160 6.63 3.46 8.04
CA GLY A 160 7.56 2.56 8.72
C GLY A 160 6.98 1.19 9.06
N VAL A 161 5.75 1.14 9.56
CA VAL A 161 5.09 -0.08 10.03
C VAL A 161 3.81 -0.32 9.22
N LEU A 162 3.65 -1.53 8.68
CA LEU A 162 2.51 -1.95 7.86
C LEU A 162 1.76 -3.14 8.50
N ASP A 163 1.78 -3.24 9.83
CA ASP A 163 1.07 -4.31 10.53
C ASP A 163 -0.46 -4.13 10.46
N GLU A 164 -1.19 -5.19 10.75
CA GLU A 164 -2.65 -5.22 10.66
C GLU A 164 -3.32 -4.16 11.55
N ALA A 165 -2.83 -3.95 12.77
CA ALA A 165 -3.42 -2.99 13.71
C ALA A 165 -3.23 -1.54 13.25
N VAL A 166 -2.07 -1.21 12.70
CA VAL A 166 -1.78 0.10 12.09
C VAL A 166 -2.65 0.33 10.87
N LEU A 167 -2.80 -0.68 10.00
CA LEU A 167 -3.64 -0.58 8.81
C LEU A 167 -5.12 -0.46 9.17
N ASP A 168 -5.59 -1.19 10.18
CA ASP A 168 -6.97 -1.13 10.66
C ASP A 168 -7.29 0.21 11.34
N ALA A 169 -6.31 0.80 12.04
CA ALA A 169 -6.46 2.14 12.62
C ALA A 169 -6.60 3.24 11.56
N LEU A 170 -6.25 2.99 10.30
CA LEU A 170 -6.47 3.94 9.20
C LEU A 170 -7.90 3.93 8.66
N GLU A 171 -8.70 2.93 9.04
CA GLU A 171 -10.03 2.72 8.48
C GLU A 171 -11.10 3.46 9.28
N GLY A 172 -12.14 3.88 8.58
CA GLY A 172 -13.28 4.54 9.18
C GLY A 172 -14.35 4.81 8.16
N GLU A 173 -15.60 4.64 8.57
CA GLU A 173 -16.75 4.96 7.72
C GLU A 173 -16.79 6.46 7.39
N GLY A 174 -17.11 6.77 6.14
CA GLY A 174 -17.25 8.13 5.64
C GLY A 174 -15.91 8.80 5.31
N ARG A 175 -15.95 10.11 5.08
CA ARG A 175 -14.73 10.87 4.76
C ARG A 175 -13.97 11.18 6.04
N VAL A 176 -12.79 10.59 6.19
CA VAL A 176 -11.88 10.82 7.31
C VAL A 176 -10.94 12.00 7.03
N THR A 177 -10.81 12.91 7.99
CA THR A 177 -9.76 13.93 8.04
C THR A 177 -9.01 13.81 9.35
N TYR A 178 -7.69 13.75 9.30
CA TYR A 178 -6.83 13.68 10.48
C TYR A 178 -6.41 15.06 10.94
N HIS A 179 -6.23 15.23 12.25
CA HIS A 179 -5.87 16.49 12.88
C HIS A 179 -4.90 16.31 14.04
N GLN A 180 -4.19 17.37 14.37
CA GLN A 180 -3.27 17.45 15.52
C GLN A 180 -3.23 18.86 16.07
N ASP A 181 -2.68 19.01 17.28
CA ASP A 181 -2.31 20.33 17.77
C ASP A 181 -1.29 21.02 16.86
N GLU A 182 -1.24 22.34 16.94
CA GLU A 182 -0.37 23.21 16.12
C GLU A 182 1.13 22.91 16.28
N TYR A 183 1.52 22.20 17.35
CA TYR A 183 2.89 21.84 17.66
C TYR A 183 3.26 20.43 17.16
N GLY A 184 2.27 19.65 16.72
CA GLY A 184 2.41 18.26 16.27
C GLY A 184 2.89 17.30 17.37
N GLN A 185 2.75 17.63 18.66
CA GLN A 185 3.26 16.83 19.78
C GLN A 185 2.18 16.04 20.52
N GLY A 186 0.91 16.42 20.37
CA GLY A 186 -0.23 15.78 21.03
C GLY A 186 -0.81 14.58 20.28
N PRO A 187 -1.95 14.07 20.76
CA PRO A 187 -2.59 12.90 20.19
C PRO A 187 -3.09 13.18 18.76
N LEU A 188 -3.20 12.10 17.98
CA LEU A 188 -3.82 12.16 16.67
C LEU A 188 -5.34 12.16 16.84
N PHE A 189 -5.99 13.15 16.25
CA PHE A 189 -7.45 13.21 16.15
C PHE A 189 -7.89 12.86 14.74
N ARG A 190 -9.14 12.42 14.60
CA ARG A 190 -9.81 12.41 13.30
C ARG A 190 -11.23 12.91 13.41
N SER A 191 -11.70 13.50 12.32
CA SER A 191 -13.11 13.82 12.11
C SER A 191 -13.64 12.97 10.96
N ARG A 192 -14.81 12.36 11.13
CA ARG A 192 -15.49 11.60 10.06
C ARG A 192 -16.75 12.33 9.64
N VAL A 193 -16.94 12.51 8.33
CA VAL A 193 -18.21 12.99 7.76
C VAL A 193 -19.03 11.79 7.34
N LEU A 194 -20.11 11.53 8.07
CA LEU A 194 -21.07 10.45 7.82
C LEU A 194 -22.14 10.90 6.82
N GLY A 195 -22.98 9.97 6.33
CA GLY A 195 -23.91 10.19 5.22
C GLY A 195 -24.96 11.29 5.44
N ASP A 196 -25.28 11.62 6.68
CA ASP A 196 -26.19 12.71 7.08
C ASP A 196 -25.47 14.04 7.39
N GLY A 197 -24.15 14.10 7.15
CA GLY A 197 -23.31 15.24 7.46
C GLY A 197 -22.88 15.32 8.93
N VAL A 198 -23.24 14.33 9.76
CA VAL A 198 -22.77 14.24 11.15
C VAL A 198 -21.26 14.12 11.18
N ARG A 199 -20.64 14.95 12.03
CA ARG A 199 -19.20 14.94 12.29
C ARG A 199 -18.94 14.22 13.61
N ALA A 200 -18.40 13.01 13.51
CA ALA A 200 -17.86 12.31 14.68
C ALA A 200 -16.41 12.71 14.89
N GLY A 201 -16.10 13.19 16.10
CA GLY A 201 -14.74 13.47 16.55
C GLY A 201 -14.18 12.29 17.31
N GLU A 202 -12.96 11.88 17.01
CA GLU A 202 -12.31 10.74 17.66
C GLU A 202 -10.84 11.05 17.96
N VAL A 203 -10.32 10.52 19.06
CA VAL A 203 -8.91 10.58 19.44
C VAL A 203 -8.30 9.18 19.39
N LEU A 204 -7.09 9.06 18.85
CA LEU A 204 -6.35 7.81 18.83
C LEU A 204 -5.72 7.54 20.19
N ARG A 205 -5.95 6.34 20.72
CA ARG A 205 -5.36 5.85 21.96
C ARG A 205 -4.08 5.05 21.72
N PRO A 206 -3.24 4.85 22.76
CA PRO A 206 -2.01 4.06 22.65
C PRO A 206 -2.20 2.60 22.18
N ASP A 207 -3.40 2.03 22.35
CA ASP A 207 -3.77 0.70 21.86
C ASP A 207 -4.28 0.70 20.41
N LEU A 208 -4.06 1.80 19.69
CA LEU A 208 -4.48 2.05 18.30
C LEU A 208 -6.00 2.07 18.08
N ARG A 209 -6.78 2.25 19.15
CA ARG A 209 -8.24 2.41 19.04
C ARG A 209 -8.66 3.86 19.01
N TRP A 210 -9.71 4.11 18.24
CA TRP A 210 -10.34 5.43 18.16
C TRP A 210 -11.44 5.53 19.21
N GLU A 211 -11.36 6.55 20.07
CA GLU A 211 -12.39 6.84 21.06
C GLU A 211 -13.12 8.15 20.73
N PRO A 212 -14.47 8.17 20.84
CA PRO A 212 -15.24 9.38 20.61
C PRO A 212 -14.83 10.52 21.56
N VAL A 213 -14.69 11.72 21.01
CA VAL A 213 -14.43 12.95 21.74
C VAL A 213 -15.17 14.12 21.12
N ASP A 214 -15.60 15.06 21.96
CA ASP A 214 -16.04 16.36 21.49
C ASP A 214 -14.81 17.15 21.03
N LEU A 215 -14.60 17.21 19.72
CA LEU A 215 -13.55 18.06 19.17
C LEU A 215 -13.88 19.53 19.47
N PRO A 216 -12.88 20.38 19.76
CA PRO A 216 -13.09 21.81 19.93
C PRO A 216 -13.91 22.37 18.76
N ALA A 217 -14.87 23.24 19.03
CA ALA A 217 -15.81 23.76 18.04
C ALA A 217 -15.10 24.12 16.72
N GLY A 218 -15.33 23.34 15.68
CA GLY A 218 -14.77 23.57 14.35
C GLY A 218 -13.25 23.35 14.21
N THR A 219 -12.66 22.40 14.95
CA THR A 219 -11.21 22.08 14.91
C THR A 219 -10.31 23.25 15.30
N ALA A 220 -10.81 24.21 16.09
CA ALA A 220 -10.02 25.35 16.55
C ALA A 220 -8.79 24.87 17.35
N GLY A 221 -7.60 25.33 16.95
CA GLY A 221 -6.31 24.90 17.53
C GLY A 221 -5.82 23.54 17.02
N LEU A 222 -6.49 22.94 16.03
CA LEU A 222 -6.04 21.73 15.37
C LEU A 222 -5.70 21.99 13.89
N ALA A 223 -4.53 21.54 13.47
CA ALA A 223 -4.08 21.56 12.08
C ALA A 223 -4.41 20.23 11.39
N ALA A 224 -4.84 20.30 10.14
CA ALA A 224 -5.08 19.11 9.32
C ALA A 224 -3.75 18.39 9.03
N VAL A 225 -3.79 17.06 9.15
CA VAL A 225 -2.64 16.18 8.92
C VAL A 225 -2.88 15.38 7.65
N ASP A 226 -1.86 15.31 6.79
CA ASP A 226 -1.90 14.45 5.61
C ASP A 226 -2.07 12.98 5.99
N HIS A 227 -2.76 12.22 5.14
CA HIS A 227 -3.07 10.82 5.40
C HIS A 227 -1.82 9.94 5.57
N LEU A 228 -0.74 10.23 4.84
CA LEU A 228 0.51 9.49 5.00
C LEU A 228 1.21 9.85 6.30
N GLU A 229 1.12 11.11 6.74
CA GLU A 229 1.68 11.51 8.03
C GLU A 229 0.88 10.93 9.20
N ALA A 230 -0.44 10.81 9.07
CA ALA A 230 -1.27 10.06 10.01
C ALA A 230 -0.80 8.59 10.09
N ALA A 231 -0.63 7.92 8.95
CA ALA A 231 -0.13 6.54 8.90
C ALA A 231 1.24 6.36 9.55
N ARG A 232 2.20 7.27 9.28
CA ARG A 232 3.53 7.24 9.91
C ARG A 232 3.47 7.37 11.43
N ARG A 233 2.54 8.18 11.95
CA ARG A 233 2.38 8.38 13.40
C ARG A 233 1.72 7.20 14.08
N ILE A 234 0.65 6.67 13.49
CA ILE A 234 0.01 5.43 13.96
C ILE A 234 1.07 4.32 14.05
N GLY A 235 1.87 4.14 12.98
CA GLY A 235 2.95 3.17 12.98
C GLY A 235 4.10 3.47 13.95
N GLY A 236 4.29 4.73 14.37
CA GLY A 236 5.29 5.11 15.37
C GLY A 236 4.86 4.88 16.81
N MET A 237 3.62 4.42 17.04
CA MET A 237 3.09 4.07 18.36
C MET A 237 3.27 2.57 18.69
N VAL A 238 3.73 1.77 17.72
CA VAL A 238 4.02 0.33 17.85
C VAL A 238 5.50 0.09 18.16
#